data_AF-A0A928ZCA5-F1
#
_entry.id   AF-A0A928ZCA5-F1
#
_cell.length_a   1.000
_cell.length_b   1.000
_cell.length_c   1.000
_cell.angle_alpha   90.00
_cell.angle_beta   90.00
_cell.angle_gamma   90.00
#
_symmetry.space_group_name_H-M   'P 1'
#
loop_
_entity.id
_entity.type
_entity.pdbx_description
1 polymer ?
#
loop_
_entity_poly.entity_id
_entity_poly.type
_entity_poly.pdbx_seq_one_letter_code
_entity_poly.pdbx_strand_id
1 'polypeptide(L)'
;MPVNISLYPDNWNSLALRVKEAAQWQCQCCGKQCYKPGERPENLTRREWTADILQVHHRNHDPSQNEFSNLQAVCAPCHLQLHRGGQHSPVSPGQLKLF
;
A
#
# COMPACT_ATOMS: atom_id res chain seq x y z
N MET A 1 0.61 -11.33 -0.11
CA MET A 1 0.25 -11.64 1.30
C MET A 1 -1.24 -11.95 1.35
N PRO A 2 -1.67 -13.05 1.97
CA PRO A 2 -3.09 -13.31 2.18
C PRO A 2 -3.67 -12.22 3.10
N VAL A 3 -4.79 -11.62 2.72
CA VAL A 3 -5.45 -10.58 3.51
C VAL A 3 -6.43 -11.26 4.47
N ASN A 4 -6.20 -11.11 5.77
CA ASN A 4 -7.19 -11.53 6.77
C ASN A 4 -8.19 -10.39 6.98
N ILE A 5 -9.38 -10.53 6.42
CA ILE A 5 -10.43 -9.50 6.42
C ILE A 5 -10.93 -9.22 7.85
N SER A 6 -10.86 -10.18 8.78
CA SER A 6 -11.36 -10.01 10.14
C SER A 6 -10.54 -9.02 11.00
N LEU A 7 -9.34 -8.65 10.56
CA LEU A 7 -8.49 -7.66 11.24
C LEU A 7 -8.85 -6.22 10.89
N TYR A 8 -9.69 -6.03 9.88
CA TYR A 8 -10.12 -4.72 9.42
C TYR A 8 -11.52 -4.42 9.93
N PRO A 9 -11.83 -3.15 10.24
CA PRO A 9 -13.17 -2.76 10.61
C PRO A 9 -14.13 -2.83 9.42
N ASP A 10 -15.43 -2.98 9.66
CA ASP A 10 -16.47 -3.05 8.61
C ASP A 10 -16.44 -1.83 7.67
N ASN A 11 -16.03 -0.66 8.20
CA ASN A 11 -15.94 0.58 7.46
C ASN A 11 -14.59 0.78 6.75
N TRP A 12 -13.75 -0.25 6.61
CA TRP A 12 -12.40 -0.16 6.03
C TRP A 12 -12.36 0.57 4.69
N ASN A 13 -13.31 0.30 3.79
CA ASN A 13 -13.35 0.97 2.47
C ASN A 13 -13.51 2.49 2.60
N SER A 14 -14.34 2.95 3.54
CA SER A 14 -14.55 4.38 3.81
C SER A 14 -13.33 5.00 4.47
N LEU A 15 -12.72 4.28 5.42
CA LEU A 15 -11.48 4.73 6.08
C LEU A 15 -10.33 4.86 5.08
N ALA A 16 -10.14 3.85 4.23
CA ALA A 16 -9.11 3.85 3.21
C ALA A 16 -9.32 4.97 2.18
N LEU A 17 -10.57 5.28 1.82
CA LEU A 17 -10.89 6.42 0.97
C LEU A 17 -10.51 7.74 1.65
N ARG A 18 -10.91 7.95 2.91
CA ARG A 18 -10.57 9.16 3.67
C ARG A 18 -9.07 9.38 3.79
N VAL A 19 -8.28 8.32 3.99
CA VAL A 19 -6.81 8.40 4.03
C VAL A 19 -6.25 8.88 2.69
N LYS A 20 -6.77 8.38 1.56
CA LYS A 20 -6.35 8.80 0.21
C LYS A 20 -6.77 10.24 -0.11
N GLU A 21 -7.97 10.63 0.29
CA GLU A 21 -8.49 12.00 0.13
C GLU A 21 -7.68 13.01 0.96
N ALA A 22 -7.37 12.67 2.22
CA ALA A 22 -6.53 13.50 3.08
C ALA A 22 -5.11 13.67 2.55
N ALA A 23 -4.59 12.67 1.83
CA ALA A 23 -3.32 12.76 1.12
C ALA A 23 -3.44 13.44 -0.26
N GLN A 24 -4.61 13.99 -0.62
CA GLN A 24 -4.88 14.62 -1.92
C GLN A 24 -4.52 13.74 -3.12
N TRP A 25 -4.65 12.42 -2.95
CA TRP A 25 -4.26 11.44 -3.95
C TRP A 25 -2.76 11.45 -4.31
N GLN A 26 -1.91 11.99 -3.43
CA GLN A 26 -0.47 12.01 -3.57
C GLN A 26 0.16 10.90 -2.70
N CYS A 27 1.14 10.20 -3.26
CA CYS A 27 1.91 9.20 -2.51
C CYS A 27 2.72 9.89 -1.41
N GLN A 28 2.51 9.51 -0.15
CA GLN A 28 3.21 10.09 1.00
C GLN A 28 4.65 9.59 1.15
N CYS A 29 5.10 8.67 0.30
CA CYS A 29 6.48 8.16 0.29
C CYS A 29 7.33 8.83 -0.80
N CYS A 30 6.81 8.95 -2.03
CA CYS A 30 7.57 9.50 -3.17
C CYS A 30 7.02 10.82 -3.74
N GLY A 31 5.90 11.33 -3.24
CA GLY A 31 5.30 12.59 -3.70
C GLY A 31 4.58 12.50 -5.06
N LYS A 32 4.54 11.33 -5.71
CA LYS A 32 3.87 11.17 -7.01
C LYS A 32 2.36 11.38 -6.90
N GLN A 33 1.79 12.11 -7.84
CA GLN A 33 0.33 12.21 -8.03
C GLN A 33 -0.20 10.90 -8.61
N CYS A 34 -1.12 10.26 -7.90
CA CYS A 34 -1.75 9.01 -8.30
C CYS A 34 -3.18 9.25 -8.82
N TYR A 35 -3.72 8.25 -9.52
CA TYR A 35 -5.06 8.29 -10.10
C TYR A 35 -6.16 8.00 -9.07
N LYS A 36 -7.28 8.68 -9.23
CA LYS A 36 -8.52 8.40 -8.48
C LYS A 36 -9.31 7.24 -9.11
N PRO A 37 -10.25 6.63 -8.38
CA PRO A 37 -11.20 5.69 -8.95
C PRO A 37 -11.91 6.30 -10.16
N GLY A 38 -11.88 5.60 -11.29
CA GLY A 38 -12.50 6.05 -12.55
C GLY A 38 -11.57 6.85 -13.48
N GLU A 39 -10.44 7.36 -13.01
CA GLU A 39 -9.49 8.15 -13.82
C GLU A 39 -8.50 7.27 -14.59
N ARG A 40 -8.97 6.24 -15.31
CA ARG A 40 -8.07 5.41 -16.10
C ARG A 40 -7.70 6.11 -17.41
N PRO A 41 -6.41 6.43 -17.67
CA PRO A 41 -6.00 7.02 -18.94
C PRO A 41 -6.07 5.98 -20.08
N GLU A 42 -6.50 6.40 -21.25
CA GLU A 42 -6.59 5.53 -22.44
C GLU A 42 -5.22 5.15 -23.01
N ASN A 43 -4.23 6.02 -22.81
CA ASN A 43 -2.87 5.88 -23.34
C ASN A 43 -1.96 5.00 -22.46
N LEU A 44 -2.45 4.47 -21.34
CA LEU A 44 -1.68 3.61 -20.45
C LEU A 44 -2.17 2.16 -20.49
N THR A 45 -1.20 1.24 -20.44
CA THR A 45 -1.52 -0.16 -20.18
C THR A 45 -2.10 -0.31 -18.78
N ARG A 46 -2.84 -1.41 -18.55
CA ARG A 46 -3.37 -1.74 -17.22
C ARG A 46 -2.27 -1.72 -16.17
N ARG A 47 -1.08 -2.27 -16.48
CA ARG A 47 0.05 -2.35 -15.55
C ARG A 47 0.51 -0.97 -15.12
N GLU A 48 0.77 -0.08 -16.07
CA GLU A 48 1.25 1.28 -15.81
C GLU A 48 0.24 2.07 -14.98
N TRP A 49 -1.03 2.02 -15.37
CA TRP A 49 -2.09 2.66 -14.60
C TRP A 49 -2.21 2.12 -13.17
N THR A 50 -2.21 0.79 -12.99
CA THR A 50 -2.34 0.19 -11.65
C THR A 50 -1.15 0.45 -10.74
N ALA A 51 0.04 0.68 -11.28
CA ALA A 51 1.21 1.08 -10.50
C ALA A 51 1.00 2.44 -9.81
N ASP A 52 0.17 3.29 -10.40
CA ASP A 52 -0.13 4.65 -9.97
C ASP A 52 -1.48 4.78 -9.27
N ILE A 53 -2.03 3.65 -8.78
CA ILE A 53 -3.18 3.66 -7.88
C ILE A 53 -2.67 3.69 -6.43
N LEU A 54 -3.25 4.58 -5.61
CA LEU A 54 -2.96 4.59 -4.18
C LEU A 54 -3.53 3.39 -3.44
N GLN A 55 -2.68 2.84 -2.59
CA GLN A 55 -2.97 1.84 -1.58
C GLN A 55 -2.80 2.47 -0.19
N VAL A 56 -3.33 1.81 0.83
CA VAL A 56 -3.17 2.23 2.22
C VAL A 56 -2.26 1.22 2.91
N HIS A 57 -1.26 1.72 3.64
CA HIS A 57 -0.29 0.94 4.39
C HIS A 57 -0.35 1.27 5.86
N HIS A 58 -0.24 0.26 6.72
CA HIS A 58 -0.03 0.42 8.16
C HIS A 58 1.45 0.75 8.41
N ARG A 59 1.74 1.91 8.98
CA ARG A 59 3.11 2.37 9.27
C ARG A 59 3.87 1.42 10.19
N ASN A 60 3.17 0.78 11.12
CA ASN A 60 3.72 -0.20 12.05
C ASN A 60 3.66 -1.66 11.55
N HIS A 61 3.19 -1.90 10.32
CA HIS A 61 2.98 -3.23 9.75
C HIS A 61 1.98 -4.15 10.49
N ASP A 62 1.20 -3.63 11.44
CA ASP A 62 0.16 -4.38 12.16
C ASP A 62 -1.22 -4.09 11.56
N PRO A 63 -1.83 -5.05 10.81
CA PRO A 63 -3.12 -4.84 10.16
C PRO A 63 -4.30 -4.72 11.13
N SER A 64 -4.12 -5.03 12.42
CA SER A 64 -5.17 -4.86 13.44
C SER A 64 -5.29 -3.40 13.93
N GLN A 65 -4.25 -2.58 13.74
CA GLN A 65 -4.19 -1.19 14.23
C GLN A 65 -4.61 -0.19 13.15
N ASN A 66 -5.91 0.00 13.01
CA ASN A 66 -6.52 0.78 11.92
C ASN A 66 -6.72 2.27 12.24
N GLU A 67 -5.99 2.81 13.21
CA GLU A 67 -6.05 4.23 13.55
C GLU A 67 -5.55 5.11 12.40
N PHE A 68 -6.24 6.21 12.12
CA PHE A 68 -5.92 7.09 10.98
C PHE A 68 -4.45 7.56 10.98
N SER A 69 -3.88 7.81 12.17
CA SER A 69 -2.47 8.20 12.35
C SER A 69 -1.47 7.10 11.98
N ASN A 70 -1.87 5.84 12.07
CA ASN A 70 -1.07 4.67 11.71
C ASN A 70 -1.21 4.31 10.23
N LEU A 71 -2.14 4.92 9.50
CA LEU A 71 -2.34 4.66 8.08
C LEU A 71 -1.54 5.66 7.23
N GLN A 72 -1.12 5.19 6.06
CA GLN A 72 -0.38 6.00 5.08
C GLN A 72 -0.84 5.67 3.66
N ALA A 73 -1.08 6.70 2.85
CA ALA A 73 -1.39 6.55 1.43
C ALA A 73 -0.10 6.44 0.61
N VAL A 74 0.07 5.33 -0.12
CA VAL A 74 1.28 5.03 -0.91
C VAL A 74 0.93 4.40 -2.26
N CYS A 75 1.72 4.68 -3.30
CA CYS A 75 1.55 4.02 -4.61
C CYS A 75 1.95 2.54 -4.54
N ALA A 76 1.50 1.72 -5.50
CA ALA A 76 1.76 0.28 -5.46
C ALA A 76 3.26 -0.09 -5.40
N PRO A 77 4.18 0.58 -6.13
CA PRO A 77 5.62 0.36 -5.97
C PRO A 77 6.14 0.66 -4.56
N CYS A 78 5.77 1.81 -3.99
CA CYS A 78 6.18 2.19 -2.63
C CYS A 78 5.58 1.24 -1.58
N HIS A 79 4.33 0.84 -1.75
CA HIS A 79 3.69 -0.15 -0.89
C HIS A 79 4.47 -1.46 -0.85
N LEU A 80 4.87 -1.99 -2.02
CA LEU A 80 5.70 -3.19 -2.12
C LEU A 80 7.08 -2.99 -1.47
N GLN A 81 7.68 -1.82 -1.64
CA GLN A 81 8.98 -1.49 -1.04
C GLN A 81 8.91 -1.48 0.49
N LEU A 82 7.83 -0.93 1.07
CA LEU A 82 7.61 -0.92 2.52
C LEU A 82 7.49 -2.35 3.07
N HIS A 83 6.76 -3.24 2.37
CA HIS A 83 6.68 -4.66 2.74
C HIS A 83 8.03 -5.39 2.66
N ARG A 84 8.89 -5.01 1.72
CA ARG A 84 10.25 -5.59 1.56
C ARG A 84 11.23 -5.13 2.63
N GLY A 85 11.06 -3.90 3.16
CA GLY A 85 11.91 -3.34 4.21
C GLY A 85 11.53 -3.77 5.63
N GLY A 86 10.33 -4.34 5.82
CA GLY A 86 9.89 -4.93 7.09
C GLY A 86 10.62 -6.24 7.40
N GLN A 87 10.66 -6.60 8.68
CA GLN A 87 11.41 -7.69 9.33
C GLN A 87 11.16 -9.13 8.79
N HIS A 88 10.53 -9.30 7.64
CA HIS A 88 10.11 -10.57 7.06
C HIS A 88 10.80 -10.84 5.72
N SER A 89 12.14 -10.81 5.69
CA SER A 89 12.84 -11.48 4.59
C SER A 89 12.49 -12.96 4.67
N PRO A 90 11.82 -13.55 3.66
CA PRO A 90 11.52 -14.97 3.64
C PRO A 90 12.78 -15.81 3.36
N VAL A 91 13.92 -15.15 3.14
CA VAL A 91 15.20 -15.79 2.90
C VAL A 91 15.70 -16.35 4.22
N SER A 92 15.51 -17.64 4.40
CA SER A 92 16.11 -18.36 5.52
C SER A 92 17.65 -18.22 5.48
N PRO A 93 18.35 -18.28 6.62
CA PRO A 93 19.82 -18.27 6.63
C PRO A 93 20.46 -19.34 5.72
N GLY A 94 19.76 -20.45 5.47
CA GLY A 94 20.17 -21.48 4.52
C GLY A 94 20.10 -21.06 3.04
N GLN A 95 19.18 -20.17 2.67
CA GLN A 95 19.11 -19.60 1.32
C GLN A 95 20.15 -18.48 1.08
N LEU A 96 20.77 -17.95 2.14
CA LEU A 96 21.87 -16.99 2.05
C LEU A 96 23.24 -17.66 1.92
N LYS A 97 23.33 -18.97 2.13
CA LYS A 97 24.55 -19.75 1.88
C LYS A 97 24.59 -20.14 0.41
N LEU A 98 25.21 -19.28 -0.40
CA LEU A 98 25.94 -19.79 -1.54
C LEU A 98 27.19 -20.44 -0.94
N PHE A 99 27.35 -21.75 -1.14
CA PHE A 99 28.43 -22.63 -0.65
C PHE A 99 28.25 -23.20 0.77
#